data_AF-A0A6N9HE09-F1
#
_entry.id   AF-A0A6N9HE09-F1
#
_cell.length_a   1.000
_cell.length_b   1.000
_cell.length_c   1.000
_cell.angle_alpha   90.00
_cell.angle_beta   90.00
_cell.angle_gamma   90.00
#
_symmetry.space_group_name_H-M   'P 1'
#
loop_
_entity.id
_entity.type
_entity.pdbx_description
1 polymer ?
#
loop_
_entity_poly.entity_id
_entity_poly.type
_entity_poly.pdbx_seq_one_letter_code
_entity_poly.pdbx_strand_id
1 'polypeptide(L)'
;MSAAPFCADVLRLMAALLLLAAAHGKWQALGQFRANLAASFGIAPARAAWLAPAIAGSELGLALGLAAGGATGQAALAGALALFVGFTAVVAWKYATEDIVKCSCFGDADRAVSGFDLARNLAIIAALAFSLAHGGTAAAAAGGWQATVCALGVATLLAVVLAKLHEIMMLLMYARKGVL
;
A
#
# COMPACT_ATOMS: atom_id res chain seq x y z
N MET A 1 -21.22 7.60 15.29
CA MET A 1 -19.75 7.77 15.13
C MET A 1 -19.49 9.16 14.55
N SER A 2 -18.46 9.88 15.04
CA SER A 2 -18.05 11.17 14.46
C SER A 2 -17.28 10.96 13.15
N ALA A 3 -17.09 12.03 12.36
CA ALA A 3 -16.47 11.94 11.04
C ALA A 3 -15.01 11.45 11.07
N ALA A 4 -14.19 11.96 11.99
CA ALA A 4 -12.77 11.63 12.01
C ALA A 4 -12.48 10.14 12.28
N PRO A 5 -13.12 9.47 13.26
CA PRO A 5 -12.93 8.03 13.44
C PRO A 5 -13.49 7.18 12.30
N PHE A 6 -14.60 7.58 11.67
CA PHE A 6 -15.09 6.90 10.47
C PHE A 6 -14.06 6.97 9.34
N CYS A 7 -13.51 8.16 9.08
CA CYS A 7 -12.45 8.34 8.09
C CYS A 7 -11.19 7.54 8.46
N ALA A 8 -10.79 7.51 9.72
CA ALA A 8 -9.65 6.71 10.18
C ALA A 8 -9.85 5.22 9.90
N ASP A 9 -11.07 4.70 10.12
CA ASP A 9 -11.41 3.30 9.82
C ASP A 9 -11.43 3.01 8.31
N VAL A 10 -11.98 3.91 7.50
CA VAL A 10 -11.93 3.81 6.03
C VAL A 10 -10.48 3.71 5.56
N LEU A 11 -9.60 4.58 6.05
CA LEU A 11 -8.19 4.62 5.65
C LEU A 11 -7.41 3.40 6.14
N ARG A 12 -7.71 2.89 7.34
CA ARG A 12 -7.17 1.62 7.86
C ARG A 12 -7.56 0.46 6.95
N LEU A 13 -8.85 0.32 6.63
CA LEU A 13 -9.36 -0.75 5.78
C LEU A 13 -8.82 -0.64 4.34
N MET A 14 -8.68 0.57 3.82
CA MET A 14 -8.06 0.82 2.52
C MET A 14 -6.61 0.32 2.50
N ALA A 15 -5.82 0.64 3.53
CA ALA A 15 -4.45 0.15 3.65
C ALA A 15 -4.39 -1.39 3.80
N ALA A 16 -5.34 -1.99 4.54
CA ALA A 16 -5.44 -3.44 4.66
C ALA A 16 -5.67 -4.10 3.30
N LEU A 17 -6.60 -3.58 2.49
CA LEU A 17 -6.88 -4.08 1.13
C LEU A 17 -5.69 -3.92 0.19
N LEU A 18 -5.00 -2.77 0.26
CA LEU A 18 -3.80 -2.53 -0.54
C LEU A 18 -2.66 -3.50 -0.19
N LEU A 19 -2.40 -3.72 1.10
CA LEU A 19 -1.39 -4.68 1.56
C LEU A 19 -1.77 -6.13 1.22
N LEU A 20 -3.05 -6.49 1.32
CA LEU A 20 -3.53 -7.80 0.93
C LEU A 20 -3.32 -8.05 -0.57
N ALA A 21 -3.67 -7.08 -1.41
CA ALA A 21 -3.46 -7.15 -2.85
C ALA A 21 -1.95 -7.22 -3.19
N ALA A 22 -1.12 -6.42 -2.51
CA ALA A 22 0.33 -6.42 -2.68
C ALA A 22 0.95 -7.77 -2.28
N ALA A 23 0.58 -8.31 -1.13
CA ALA A 23 1.05 -9.62 -0.65
C ALA A 23 0.62 -10.73 -1.60
N HIS A 24 -0.65 -10.74 -2.01
CA HIS A 24 -1.18 -11.72 -2.96
C HIS A 24 -0.42 -11.69 -4.29
N GLY A 25 -0.21 -10.50 -4.87
CA GLY A 25 0.57 -10.36 -6.11
C GLY A 25 2.01 -10.86 -5.97
N LYS A 26 2.66 -10.57 -4.83
CA LYS A 26 4.02 -11.07 -4.56
C LYS A 26 4.07 -12.57 -4.34
N TRP A 27 3.06 -13.18 -3.73
CA TRP A 27 2.99 -14.63 -3.57
C TRP A 27 2.77 -15.35 -4.90
N GLN A 28 1.90 -14.81 -5.77
CA GLN A 28 1.68 -15.36 -7.11
C GLN A 28 2.94 -15.28 -7.99
N ALA A 29 3.69 -14.19 -7.90
CA ALA A 29 4.89 -13.92 -8.69
C ALA A 29 6.19 -13.97 -7.86
N LEU A 30 6.28 -14.86 -6.87
CA LEU A 30 7.37 -14.81 -5.87
C LEU A 30 8.77 -14.97 -6.49
N GLY A 31 8.89 -15.81 -7.52
CA GLY A 31 10.14 -15.98 -8.25
C GLY A 31 10.61 -14.69 -8.94
N GLN A 32 9.69 -13.96 -9.55
CA GLN A 32 9.97 -12.68 -10.21
C GLN A 32 10.24 -11.58 -9.18
N PHE A 33 9.48 -11.54 -8.07
CA PHE A 33 9.74 -10.61 -6.98
C PHE A 33 11.15 -10.81 -6.38
N ARG A 34 11.57 -12.06 -6.18
CA ARG A 34 12.93 -12.41 -5.75
C ARG A 34 13.98 -11.93 -6.75
N ALA A 35 13.76 -12.14 -8.05
CA ALA A 35 14.67 -11.68 -9.08
C ALA A 35 14.78 -10.15 -9.10
N ASN A 36 13.66 -9.44 -8.90
CA ASN A 36 13.63 -7.98 -8.82
C ASN A 36 14.36 -7.43 -7.60
N LEU A 37 14.28 -8.10 -6.43
CA LEU A 37 15.09 -7.76 -5.27
C LEU A 37 16.60 -7.84 -5.57
N ALA A 38 17.03 -8.84 -6.33
CA ALA A 38 18.43 -8.95 -6.70
C ALA A 38 18.85 -7.91 -7.75
N ALA A 39 18.07 -7.78 -8.82
CA ALA A 39 18.42 -6.93 -9.95
C ALA A 39 18.27 -5.43 -9.64
N SER A 40 17.17 -5.02 -9.01
CA SER A 40 16.86 -3.59 -8.79
C SER A 40 17.40 -3.06 -7.46
N PHE A 41 17.51 -3.92 -6.44
CA PHE A 41 17.96 -3.51 -5.10
C PHE A 41 19.36 -4.03 -4.74
N GLY A 42 20.03 -4.75 -5.65
CA GLY A 42 21.40 -5.24 -5.44
C GLY A 42 21.51 -6.31 -4.33
N ILE A 43 20.39 -6.95 -3.95
CA ILE A 43 20.36 -7.93 -2.88
C ILE A 43 20.93 -9.26 -3.39
N ALA A 44 21.93 -9.81 -2.71
CA ALA A 44 22.50 -11.11 -3.07
C ALA A 44 21.40 -12.19 -3.21
N PRO A 45 21.42 -13.05 -4.24
CA PRO A 45 20.33 -14.00 -4.51
C PRO A 45 19.94 -14.89 -3.32
N ALA A 46 20.93 -15.31 -2.52
CA ALA A 46 20.70 -16.09 -1.30
C ALA A 46 19.90 -15.32 -0.24
N ARG A 47 20.15 -14.02 -0.08
CA ARG A 47 19.38 -13.16 0.83
C ARG A 47 17.99 -12.86 0.25
N ALA A 48 17.90 -12.63 -1.06
CA ALA A 48 16.63 -12.40 -1.73
C ALA A 48 15.68 -13.60 -1.58
N ALA A 49 16.20 -14.83 -1.55
CA ALA A 49 15.41 -16.05 -1.34
C ALA A 49 14.67 -16.09 0.01
N TRP A 50 15.24 -15.46 1.05
CA TRP A 50 14.61 -15.34 2.36
C TRP A 50 13.79 -14.05 2.50
N LEU A 51 14.31 -12.94 1.98
CA LEU A 51 13.65 -11.64 2.08
C LEU A 51 12.34 -11.58 1.29
N ALA A 52 12.27 -12.19 0.11
CA ALA A 52 11.06 -12.18 -0.71
C ALA A 52 9.82 -12.72 0.04
N PRO A 53 9.83 -13.97 0.55
CA PRO A 53 8.71 -14.49 1.32
C PRO A 53 8.53 -13.79 2.67
N ALA A 54 9.61 -13.30 3.30
CA ALA A 54 9.49 -12.54 4.56
C ALA A 54 8.75 -11.22 4.36
N ILE A 55 9.05 -10.47 3.29
CA ILE A 55 8.36 -9.22 2.95
C ILE A 55 6.90 -9.51 2.61
N ALA A 56 6.62 -10.47 1.72
CA ALA A 56 5.25 -10.83 1.35
C ALA A 56 4.44 -11.33 2.57
N GLY A 57 5.07 -12.10 3.46
CA GLY A 57 4.48 -12.53 4.72
C GLY A 57 4.21 -11.37 5.68
N SER A 58 5.12 -10.40 5.78
CA SER A 58 4.93 -9.20 6.60
C SER A 58 3.78 -8.33 6.09
N GLU A 59 3.65 -8.15 4.78
CA GLU A 59 2.53 -7.42 4.18
C GLU A 59 1.20 -8.11 4.48
N LEU A 60 1.15 -9.43 4.35
CA LEU A 60 -0.05 -10.21 4.69
C LEU A 60 -0.37 -10.11 6.19
N GLY A 61 0.62 -10.25 7.06
CA GLY A 61 0.44 -10.13 8.51
C GLY A 61 -0.08 -8.75 8.92
N LEU A 62 0.46 -7.68 8.31
CA LEU A 62 -0.01 -6.32 8.52
C LEU A 62 -1.43 -6.13 7.97
N ALA A 63 -1.75 -6.67 6.79
CA ALA A 63 -3.11 -6.59 6.23
C ALA A 63 -4.15 -7.23 7.16
N LEU A 64 -3.86 -8.43 7.68
CA LEU A 64 -4.73 -9.14 8.61
C LEU A 64 -4.84 -8.42 9.96
N GLY A 65 -3.72 -7.92 10.49
CA GLY A 65 -3.70 -7.13 11.73
C GLY A 65 -4.51 -5.85 11.61
N LEU A 66 -4.35 -5.13 10.48
CA LEU A 66 -5.15 -3.96 10.16
C LEU A 66 -6.62 -4.33 10.10
N ALA A 67 -7.00 -5.38 9.38
CA ALA A 67 -8.40 -5.81 9.24
C ALA A 67 -9.05 -6.18 10.59
N ALA A 68 -8.31 -6.82 11.49
CA ALA A 68 -8.79 -7.21 12.82
C ALA A 68 -9.16 -6.01 13.72
N GLY A 69 -8.50 -4.86 13.54
CA GLY A 69 -8.74 -3.66 14.34
C GLY A 69 -8.28 -3.79 15.80
N GLY A 70 -8.79 -2.92 16.67
CA GLY A 70 -8.43 -2.92 18.10
C GLY A 70 -6.94 -2.64 18.36
N ALA A 71 -6.39 -3.23 19.42
CA ALA A 71 -4.97 -3.07 19.76
C ALA A 71 -4.03 -3.66 18.69
N THR A 72 -4.41 -4.81 18.12
CA THR A 72 -3.68 -5.44 17.01
C THR A 72 -3.66 -4.54 15.78
N GLY A 73 -4.79 -3.92 15.45
CA GLY A 73 -4.89 -2.95 14.35
C GLY A 73 -4.01 -1.74 14.54
N GLN A 74 -3.85 -1.25 15.77
CA GLN A 74 -2.96 -0.12 16.07
C GLN A 74 -1.49 -0.47 15.89
N ALA A 75 -1.07 -1.65 16.37
CA ALA A 75 0.28 -2.15 16.12
C ALA A 75 0.52 -2.35 14.61
N ALA A 76 -0.47 -2.87 13.89
CA ALA A 76 -0.40 -3.05 12.44
C ALA A 76 -0.38 -1.72 11.67
N LEU A 77 -1.08 -0.67 12.13
CA LEU A 77 -0.99 0.69 11.57
C LEU A 77 0.42 1.25 11.69
N ALA A 78 1.04 1.14 12.87
CA ALA A 78 2.42 1.58 13.08
C ALA A 78 3.41 0.78 12.21
N GLY A 79 3.24 -0.54 12.13
CA GLY A 79 4.06 -1.41 11.28
C GLY A 79 3.91 -1.11 9.78
N ALA A 80 2.66 -0.91 9.32
CA ALA A 80 2.39 -0.52 7.94
C ALA A 80 2.98 0.85 7.61
N LEU A 81 2.85 1.82 8.51
CA LEU A 81 3.44 3.15 8.34
C LEU A 81 4.96 3.05 8.20
N ALA A 82 5.62 2.30 9.09
CA ALA A 82 7.06 2.08 9.02
C ALA A 82 7.48 1.39 7.71
N LEU A 83 6.74 0.36 7.29
CA LEU A 83 6.97 -0.35 6.03
C LEU A 83 6.86 0.61 4.83
N PHE A 84 5.76 1.37 4.73
CA PHE A 84 5.55 2.29 3.61
C PHE A 84 6.57 3.44 3.61
N VAL A 85 6.93 4.00 4.77
CA VAL A 85 7.96 5.05 4.87
C VAL A 85 9.31 4.51 4.43
N GLY A 86 9.75 3.37 4.98
CA GLY A 86 11.04 2.78 4.64
C GLY A 86 11.11 2.40 3.15
N PHE A 87 10.06 1.77 2.65
CA PHE A 87 9.96 1.40 1.25
C PHE A 87 9.98 2.62 0.31
N THR A 88 9.21 3.67 0.66
CA THR A 88 9.15 4.92 -0.11
C THR A 88 10.50 5.63 -0.10
N ALA A 89 11.21 5.65 1.02
CA ALA A 89 12.54 6.22 1.11
C ALA A 89 13.54 5.49 0.18
N VAL A 90 13.51 4.15 0.17
CA VAL A 90 14.37 3.34 -0.72
C VAL A 90 14.03 3.61 -2.19
N VAL A 91 12.75 3.62 -2.55
CA VAL A 91 12.31 3.89 -3.93
C VAL A 91 12.67 5.32 -4.35
N ALA A 92 12.46 6.31 -3.49
CA ALA A 92 12.80 7.71 -3.78
C ALA A 92 14.31 7.92 -3.93
N TRP A 93 15.12 7.28 -3.07
CA TRP A 93 16.57 7.30 -3.19
C TRP A 93 17.01 6.69 -4.52
N LYS A 94 16.54 5.49 -4.84
CA LYS A 94 16.85 4.81 -6.10
C LYS A 94 16.38 5.60 -7.33
N TYR A 95 15.20 6.22 -7.27
CA TYR A 95 14.70 7.11 -8.33
C TYR A 95 15.57 8.35 -8.52
N ALA A 96 16.19 8.86 -7.45
CA ALA A 96 17.09 10.02 -7.53
C ALA A 96 18.51 9.65 -8.00
N THR A 97 18.96 8.41 -7.79
CA THR A 97 20.33 7.97 -8.09
C THR A 97 20.46 7.11 -9.34
N GLU A 98 19.40 6.43 -9.77
CA GLU A 98 19.41 5.47 -10.88
C GLU A 98 18.25 5.78 -11.85
N ASP A 99 18.54 5.80 -13.16
CA ASP A 99 17.59 6.23 -14.19
C ASP A 99 16.37 5.29 -14.36
N ILE A 100 16.49 3.99 -14.01
CA ILE A 100 15.42 3.01 -14.25
C ILE A 100 15.33 2.01 -13.09
N VAL A 101 14.35 2.23 -12.21
CA VAL A 101 13.99 1.29 -11.15
C VAL A 101 12.67 0.63 -11.53
N LYS A 102 12.65 -0.70 -11.67
CA LYS A 102 11.39 -1.45 -11.84
C LYS A 102 10.86 -1.82 -10.45
N CYS A 103 9.65 -1.38 -10.12
CA CYS A 103 8.99 -1.80 -8.88
C CYS A 103 7.72 -2.60 -9.14
N SER A 104 7.68 -3.84 -8.65
CA SER A 104 6.47 -4.68 -8.59
C SER A 104 5.62 -4.40 -7.35
N CYS A 105 5.50 -3.13 -6.95
CA CYS A 105 4.89 -2.68 -5.69
C CYS A 105 3.45 -3.21 -5.51
N PHE A 106 2.69 -3.30 -6.61
CA PHE A 106 1.29 -3.74 -6.66
C PHE A 106 1.01 -4.75 -7.80
N GLY A 107 1.99 -5.58 -8.14
CA GLY A 107 1.87 -6.59 -9.20
C GLY A 107 2.88 -6.41 -10.34
N ASP A 108 2.62 -7.08 -11.45
CA ASP A 108 3.52 -7.22 -12.61
C ASP A 108 3.54 -5.95 -13.45
N ALA A 109 4.24 -4.93 -12.95
CA ALA A 109 4.49 -3.70 -13.66
C ALA A 109 5.92 -3.72 -14.17
N ASP A 110 6.11 -4.12 -15.43
CA ASP A 110 7.42 -4.16 -16.11
C ASP A 110 7.96 -2.76 -16.47
N ARG A 111 7.39 -1.72 -15.85
CA ARG A 111 7.64 -0.30 -16.11
C ARG A 111 8.56 0.32 -15.06
N ALA A 112 9.21 1.41 -15.44
CA ALA A 112 9.96 2.24 -14.51
C ALA A 112 9.01 2.93 -13.51
N VAL A 113 9.48 3.09 -12.27
CA VAL A 113 8.80 3.88 -11.24
C VAL A 113 8.58 5.30 -11.73
N SER A 114 7.35 5.80 -11.59
CA SER A 114 6.97 7.17 -11.95
C SER A 114 6.78 8.06 -10.73
N GLY A 115 6.77 9.38 -10.93
CA GLY A 115 6.39 10.34 -9.88
C GLY A 115 4.99 10.09 -9.29
N PHE A 116 4.06 9.52 -10.08
CA PHE A 116 2.73 9.14 -9.59
C PHE A 116 2.78 7.97 -8.61
N ASP A 117 3.75 7.05 -8.75
CA ASP A 117 3.94 5.96 -7.79
C ASP A 117 4.44 6.49 -6.45
N LEU A 118 5.32 7.49 -6.47
CA LEU A 118 5.79 8.17 -5.26
C LEU A 118 4.66 8.95 -4.58
N ALA A 119 3.87 9.70 -5.36
CA ALA A 119 2.71 10.45 -4.87
C ALA A 119 1.67 9.52 -4.22
N ARG A 120 1.39 8.36 -4.84
CA ARG A 120 0.53 7.31 -4.26
C ARG A 120 1.06 6.87 -2.90
N ASN A 121 2.35 6.56 -2.80
CA ASN A 121 2.92 6.08 -1.54
C ASN A 121 2.85 7.16 -0.45
N LEU A 122 3.11 8.43 -0.78
CA LEU A 122 2.96 9.55 0.15
C LEU A 122 1.51 9.70 0.63
N ALA A 123 0.52 9.52 -0.26
CA ALA A 123 -0.89 9.53 0.11
C ALA A 123 -1.23 8.38 1.08
N ILE A 124 -0.70 7.17 0.87
CA ILE A 124 -0.87 6.03 1.78
C ILE A 124 -0.22 6.32 3.13
N ILE A 125 0.99 6.89 3.16
CA ILE A 125 1.68 7.27 4.40
C ILE A 125 0.85 8.29 5.19
N ALA A 126 0.35 9.34 4.53
CA ALA A 126 -0.50 10.34 5.16
C ALA A 126 -1.80 9.73 5.71
N ALA A 127 -2.42 8.81 4.96
CA ALA A 127 -3.60 8.08 5.39
C ALA A 127 -3.36 7.21 6.63
N LEU A 128 -2.23 6.50 6.66
CA LEU A 128 -1.82 5.67 7.80
C LEU A 128 -1.51 6.53 9.04
N ALA A 129 -0.80 7.65 8.88
CA ALA A 129 -0.54 8.59 9.97
C ALA A 129 -1.83 9.21 10.52
N PHE A 130 -2.76 9.61 9.64
CA PHE A 130 -4.07 10.11 10.05
C PHE A 130 -4.85 9.04 10.83
N SER A 131 -4.88 7.81 10.30
CA SER A 131 -5.56 6.68 10.94
C SER A 131 -4.93 6.34 12.28
N LEU A 132 -3.61 6.40 12.43
CA LEU A 132 -2.92 6.18 13.70
C LEU A 132 -3.28 7.26 14.74
N ALA A 133 -3.38 8.53 14.32
CA ALA A 133 -3.71 9.65 15.20
C ALA A 133 -5.18 9.69 15.64
N HIS A 134 -6.10 9.13 14.83
CA HIS A 134 -7.55 9.25 15.05
C HIS A 134 -8.28 7.90 15.20
N GLY A 135 -7.59 6.79 14.97
CA GLY A 135 -8.09 5.42 15.01
C GLY A 135 -8.14 4.85 16.42
N GLY A 136 -8.85 5.51 17.33
CA GLY A 136 -9.05 4.98 18.68
C GLY A 136 -9.87 3.68 18.67
N THR A 137 -9.51 2.75 19.57
CA THR A 137 -10.16 1.43 19.75
C THR A 137 -11.65 1.52 20.08
N ALA A 138 -12.12 2.66 20.62
CA ALA A 138 -13.51 2.87 21.01
C ALA A 138 -14.46 3.19 19.83
N ALA A 139 -13.96 3.66 18.70
CA ALA A 139 -14.83 4.14 17.61
C ALA A 139 -15.38 3.01 16.72
N ALA A 140 -14.57 1.99 16.44
CA ALA A 140 -15.00 0.81 15.69
C ALA A 140 -16.09 0.00 16.44
N ALA A 141 -16.10 0.05 17.77
CA ALA A 141 -17.12 -0.60 18.60
C ALA A 141 -18.44 0.19 18.70
N ALA A 142 -18.43 1.49 18.37
CA ALA A 142 -19.59 2.37 18.46
C ALA A 142 -20.40 2.45 17.14
N GLY A 143 -19.88 1.88 16.05
CA GLY A 143 -20.58 1.78 14.77
C GLY A 143 -21.36 0.48 14.64
N GLY A 144 -22.63 0.55 14.24
CA GLY A 144 -23.37 -0.64 13.80
C GLY A 144 -22.75 -1.24 12.52
N TRP A 145 -23.11 -2.49 12.20
CA TRP A 145 -22.57 -3.21 11.03
C TRP A 145 -22.72 -2.45 9.71
N GLN A 146 -23.74 -1.59 9.57
CA GLN A 146 -23.96 -0.74 8.41
C GLN A 146 -22.80 0.26 8.20
N ALA A 147 -22.26 0.82 9.29
CA ALA A 147 -21.12 1.74 9.22
C ALA A 147 -19.86 1.00 8.74
N THR A 148 -19.66 -0.23 9.21
CA THR A 148 -18.54 -1.09 8.76
C THR A 148 -18.65 -1.44 7.28
N VAL A 149 -19.84 -1.82 6.81
CA VAL A 149 -20.08 -2.11 5.39
C VAL A 149 -19.85 -0.87 4.52
N CYS A 150 -20.36 0.29 4.96
CA CYS A 150 -20.12 1.55 4.27
C CYS A 150 -18.63 1.90 4.23
N ALA A 151 -17.94 1.79 5.36
CA ALA A 151 -16.50 2.05 5.45
C ALA A 151 -15.69 1.13 4.53
N LEU A 152 -16.04 -0.16 4.49
CA LEU A 152 -15.40 -1.14 3.62
C LEU A 152 -15.65 -0.83 2.13
N GLY A 153 -16.87 -0.43 1.76
CA GLY A 153 -17.20 -0.01 0.40
C GLY A 153 -16.38 1.19 -0.05
N VAL A 154 -16.31 2.23 0.78
CA VAL A 154 -15.49 3.43 0.50
C VAL A 154 -14.00 3.08 0.45
N ALA A 155 -13.52 2.28 1.41
CA ALA A 155 -12.14 1.81 1.45
C ALA A 155 -11.74 1.03 0.19
N THR A 156 -12.65 0.22 -0.34
CA THR A 156 -12.44 -0.56 -1.56
C THR A 156 -12.29 0.35 -2.77
N LEU A 157 -13.19 1.34 -2.92
CA LEU A 157 -13.09 2.34 -3.99
C LEU A 157 -11.77 3.12 -3.91
N LEU A 158 -11.40 3.59 -2.73
CA LEU A 158 -10.12 4.29 -2.52
C LEU A 158 -8.91 3.40 -2.81
N ALA A 159 -8.94 2.14 -2.40
CA ALA A 159 -7.87 1.20 -2.67
C ALA A 159 -7.70 0.96 -4.18
N VAL A 160 -8.80 0.80 -4.93
CA VAL A 160 -8.76 0.66 -6.39
C VAL A 160 -8.19 1.91 -7.05
N VAL A 161 -8.67 3.10 -6.65
CA VAL A 161 -8.19 4.39 -7.18
C VAL A 161 -6.70 4.56 -6.92
N LEU A 162 -6.22 4.29 -5.70
CA LEU A 162 -4.80 4.39 -5.37
C LEU A 162 -3.97 3.34 -6.11
N ALA A 163 -4.42 2.09 -6.17
CA ALA A 163 -3.72 1.04 -6.90
C ALA A 163 -3.56 1.35 -8.39
N LYS A 164 -4.57 2.02 -8.99
CA LYS A 164 -4.62 2.41 -10.41
C LYS A 164 -4.29 3.88 -10.66
N LEU A 165 -3.73 4.58 -9.69
CA LEU A 165 -3.54 6.04 -9.76
C LEU A 165 -2.73 6.45 -10.99
N HIS A 166 -1.65 5.73 -11.28
CA HIS A 166 -0.80 6.01 -12.43
C HIS A 166 -1.57 5.87 -13.75
N GLU A 167 -2.27 4.76 -13.96
CA GLU A 167 -3.04 4.50 -15.18
C GLU A 167 -4.14 5.54 -15.37
N ILE A 168 -4.87 5.89 -14.29
CA ILE A 168 -5.90 6.93 -14.31
C ILE A 168 -5.29 8.29 -14.71
N MET A 169 -4.17 8.67 -14.10
CA MET A 169 -3.51 9.95 -14.40
C MET A 169 -3.01 10.02 -15.84
N MET A 170 -2.44 8.92 -16.37
CA MET A 170 -2.02 8.85 -17.77
C MET A 170 -3.20 9.02 -18.72
N LEU A 171 -4.34 8.35 -18.48
CA LEU A 171 -5.55 8.51 -19.28
C LEU A 171 -6.07 9.96 -19.27
N LEU A 172 -6.11 10.60 -18.10
CA LEU A 172 -6.52 12.00 -17.97
C LEU A 172 -5.59 12.95 -18.72
N MET A 173 -4.28 12.70 -18.68
CA MET A 173 -3.29 13.49 -19.42
C MET A 173 -3.44 13.32 -20.94
N TYR A 174 -3.71 12.10 -21.43
CA TYR A 174 -3.97 11.86 -22.86
C TYR A 174 -5.26 12.52 -23.33
N ALA A 175 -6.35 12.38 -22.57
CA ALA A 175 -7.62 13.03 -22.87
C ALA A 175 -7.48 14.55 -22.94
N ARG A 176 -6.72 15.16 -22.01
CA ARG A 176 -6.46 16.60 -22.00
C ARG A 176 -5.67 17.08 -23.23
N LYS A 177 -4.79 16.24 -23.78
CA LYS A 177 -3.99 16.57 -24.96
C LYS A 177 -4.75 16.35 -26.29
N GLY A 178 -5.99 15.86 -26.24
CA GLY A 178 -6.80 15.63 -27.44
C GLY A 178 -6.29 14.50 -28.34
N VAL A 179 -5.59 13.50 -27.78
CA VAL A 179 -4.97 12.38 -28.52
C VAL A 179 -5.81 11.10 -28.39
N LEU A 180 -7.14 11.21 -28.26
CA LEU A 180 -8.07 10.08 -28.21
C LEU A 180 -8.94 10.06 -29.46
#